data_AF-A0A820UYY4-F1
#
_entry.id   AF-A0A820UYY4-F1
#
_cell.length_a   1.000
_cell.length_b   1.000
_cell.length_c   1.000
_cell.angle_alpha   90.00
_cell.angle_beta   90.00
_cell.angle_gamma   90.00
#
_symmetry.space_group_name_H-M   'P 1'
#
loop_
_entity.id
_entity.type
_entity.pdbx_description
1 polymer ?
#
loop_
_entity_poly.entity_id
_entity_poly.type
_entity_poly.pdbx_seq_one_letter_code
_entity_poly.pdbx_strand_id
1 'polypeptide(L)'
;IADRSSLTGYPTLLAHQHSIELLYPMHLLESTSTKIPQHELNLFSKINLFPGDYHLVNLRTLNENRDDAKFSSSKNLALVLRRFAYDCDEAYDNSFHFEQPILEHFFQANQIESIHQTSLSLRHVQNQLAITTKLDVPLAELMTYKIKMK
;
A
#
# COMPACT_ATOMS: atom_id res chain seq x y z
N ILE A 1 7.53 27.76 -1.06
CA ILE A 1 7.01 28.67 -2.12
C ILE A 1 7.50 28.17 -3.48
N ALA A 2 6.59 27.67 -4.34
CA ALA A 2 6.90 27.20 -5.68
C ALA A 2 7.64 28.25 -6.51
N ASP A 3 8.79 27.87 -7.07
CA ASP A 3 9.51 28.65 -8.08
C ASP A 3 8.60 28.77 -9.32
N ARG A 4 8.21 30.01 -9.66
CA ARG A 4 7.33 30.34 -10.80
C ARG A 4 7.91 29.93 -12.16
N SER A 5 9.17 29.47 -12.20
CA SER A 5 9.82 28.93 -13.40
C SER A 5 9.67 27.42 -13.58
N SER A 6 9.15 26.69 -12.57
CA SER A 6 8.93 25.24 -12.64
C SER A 6 7.55 24.92 -13.23
N LEU A 7 7.52 24.10 -14.30
CA LEU A 7 6.29 23.73 -15.03
C LEU A 7 5.43 22.67 -14.28
N THR A 8 5.81 22.33 -13.04
CA THR A 8 5.23 21.23 -12.28
C THR A 8 4.63 21.76 -10.99
N GLY A 9 3.30 21.80 -10.93
CA GLY A 9 2.54 22.04 -9.70
C GLY A 9 2.07 20.72 -9.11
N TYR A 10 2.13 20.60 -7.77
CA TYR A 10 1.62 19.45 -7.05
C TYR A 10 0.33 19.81 -6.30
N PRO A 11 -0.68 18.91 -6.26
CA PRO A 11 -1.84 19.10 -5.42
C PRO A 11 -1.46 19.15 -3.94
N THR A 12 -2.29 19.77 -3.11
CA THR A 12 -2.17 19.64 -1.66
C THR A 12 -2.51 18.20 -1.23
N LEU A 13 -2.06 17.80 -0.04
CA LEU A 13 -2.38 16.48 0.51
C LEU A 13 -3.90 16.25 0.60
N LEU A 14 -4.66 17.28 0.99
CA LEU A 14 -6.12 17.23 1.06
C LEU A 14 -6.76 17.02 -0.32
N ALA A 15 -6.21 17.65 -1.36
CA ALA A 15 -6.68 17.43 -2.72
C ALA A 15 -6.43 15.99 -3.20
N HIS A 16 -5.28 15.40 -2.82
CA HIS A 16 -5.03 13.97 -3.08
C HIS A 16 -6.03 13.07 -2.36
N GLN A 17 -6.34 13.33 -1.09
CA GLN A 17 -7.32 12.56 -0.33
C GLN A 17 -8.70 12.56 -1.01
N HIS A 18 -9.21 13.74 -1.37
CA HIS A 18 -10.49 13.83 -2.08
C HIS A 18 -10.44 13.19 -3.47
N SER A 19 -9.31 13.28 -4.18
CA SER A 19 -9.16 12.56 -5.45
C SER A 19 -9.24 11.05 -5.26
N ILE A 20 -8.67 10.51 -4.17
CA ILE A 20 -8.75 9.08 -3.86
C ILE A 20 -10.17 8.66 -3.49
N GLU A 21 -10.89 9.44 -2.70
CA GLU A 21 -12.30 9.17 -2.36
C GLU A 21 -13.20 9.10 -3.61
N LEU A 22 -12.93 9.95 -4.61
CA LEU A 22 -13.66 9.95 -5.88
C LEU A 22 -13.31 8.75 -6.76
N LEU A 23 -12.04 8.33 -6.79
CA LEU A 23 -11.56 7.24 -7.64
C LEU A 23 -11.79 5.85 -7.02
N TYR A 24 -11.80 5.76 -5.70
CA TYR A 24 -11.89 4.52 -4.93
C TYR A 24 -13.00 4.67 -3.86
N PRO A 25 -14.28 4.65 -4.28
CA PRO A 25 -15.39 4.85 -3.36
C PRO A 25 -15.52 3.67 -2.38
N MET A 26 -16.10 3.95 -1.22
CA MET A 26 -16.43 2.91 -0.25
C MET A 26 -17.46 1.95 -0.83
N HIS A 27 -17.13 0.66 -0.87
CA HIS A 27 -18.06 -0.39 -1.29
C HIS A 27 -18.89 -0.85 -0.09
N LEU A 28 -20.21 -0.69 -0.18
CA LEU A 28 -21.14 -1.26 0.79
C LEU A 28 -21.43 -2.72 0.41
N LEU A 29 -21.12 -3.63 1.33
CA LEU A 29 -21.45 -5.05 1.18
C LEU A 29 -22.61 -5.38 2.10
N GLU A 30 -23.75 -5.73 1.51
CA GLU A 30 -24.91 -6.18 2.28
C GLU A 30 -24.77 -7.67 2.61
N SER A 31 -24.88 -7.99 3.90
CA SER A 31 -24.91 -9.37 4.36
C SER A 31 -26.33 -9.92 4.30
N THR A 32 -26.51 -11.07 3.67
CA THR A 32 -27.75 -11.85 3.74
C THR A 32 -27.90 -12.60 5.07
N SER A 33 -26.81 -12.71 5.84
CA SER A 33 -26.81 -13.28 7.19
C SER A 33 -27.16 -12.22 8.23
N THR A 34 -28.08 -12.56 9.13
CA THR A 34 -28.47 -11.73 10.28
C THR A 34 -27.40 -11.68 11.38
N LYS A 35 -26.37 -12.53 11.29
CA LYS A 35 -25.25 -12.57 12.24
C LYS A 35 -23.94 -12.71 11.47
N ILE A 36 -23.16 -11.63 11.43
CA ILE A 36 -21.76 -11.67 11.01
C ILE A 36 -20.93 -11.93 12.26
N PRO A 37 -20.12 -13.00 12.31
CA PRO A 37 -19.25 -13.24 13.44
C PRO A 37 -18.27 -12.07 13.64
N GLN A 38 -18.21 -11.52 14.83
CA GLN A 38 -17.37 -10.34 15.14
C GLN A 38 -15.88 -10.57 14.85
N HIS A 39 -15.42 -11.83 14.86
CA HIS A 39 -14.05 -12.18 14.53
C HIS A 39 -13.71 -11.95 13.04
N GLU A 40 -14.67 -12.06 12.13
CA GLU A 40 -14.48 -11.77 10.70
C GLU A 40 -14.33 -10.26 10.47
N LEU A 41 -15.08 -9.45 11.20
CA LEU A 41 -14.98 -7.99 11.16
C LEU A 41 -13.66 -7.47 11.76
N ASN A 42 -13.14 -8.16 12.79
CA ASN A 42 -11.90 -7.78 13.46
C ASN A 42 -10.63 -8.01 12.62
N LEU A 43 -10.72 -8.74 11.50
CA LEU A 43 -9.61 -8.90 10.57
C LEU A 43 -9.26 -7.60 9.84
N PHE A 44 -10.26 -6.73 9.63
CA PHE A 44 -10.09 -5.46 8.91
C PHE A 44 -9.85 -4.27 9.85
N SER A 45 -10.26 -4.36 11.12
CA SER A 45 -10.21 -3.24 12.07
C SER A 45 -8.81 -2.93 12.63
N LYS A 46 -7.83 -3.82 12.42
CA LYS A 46 -6.45 -3.68 12.92
C LYS A 46 -5.44 -3.25 11.86
N ILE A 47 -5.87 -2.97 10.63
CA ILE A 47 -4.95 -2.47 9.61
C ILE A 47 -4.64 -1.03 9.99
N ASN A 48 -3.46 -0.80 10.58
CA ASN A 48 -2.96 0.55 10.78
C ASN A 48 -2.98 1.25 9.43
N LEU A 49 -3.75 2.34 9.34
CA LEU A 49 -3.90 3.10 8.11
C LEU A 49 -2.51 3.52 7.60
N PHE A 50 -2.30 3.40 6.29
CA PHE A 50 -1.13 3.99 5.65
C PHE A 50 -1.05 5.48 6.03
N PRO A 51 0.16 6.04 6.15
CA PRO A 51 0.30 7.47 6.35
C PRO A 51 -0.41 8.23 5.23
N GLY A 52 -0.92 9.42 5.51
CA GLY A 52 -1.82 10.15 4.60
C GLY A 52 -1.22 10.49 3.23
N ASP A 53 0.11 10.45 3.10
CA ASP A 53 0.85 10.66 1.85
C ASP A 53 1.17 9.36 1.09
N TYR A 54 0.85 8.19 1.64
CA TYR A 54 0.99 6.90 0.96
C TYR A 54 -0.34 6.41 0.41
N HIS A 55 -0.26 5.77 -0.76
CA HIS A 55 -1.40 5.16 -1.43
C HIS A 55 -1.09 3.72 -1.80
N LEU A 56 -1.97 2.81 -1.36
CA LEU A 56 -1.97 1.41 -1.78
C LEU A 56 -2.59 1.29 -3.18
N VAL A 57 -1.74 1.36 -4.20
CA VAL A 57 -2.18 1.32 -5.60
C VAL A 57 -2.68 -0.08 -6.00
N ASN A 58 -2.01 -1.13 -5.50
CA ASN A 58 -2.40 -2.49 -5.81
C ASN A 58 -1.95 -3.46 -4.71
N LEU A 59 -2.83 -4.39 -4.34
CA LEU A 59 -2.50 -5.56 -3.55
C LEU A 59 -3.19 -6.76 -4.19
N ARG A 60 -2.41 -7.71 -4.70
CA ARG A 60 -2.95 -8.89 -5.38
C ARG A 60 -2.13 -10.15 -5.09
N THR A 61 -2.78 -11.30 -5.16
CA THR A 61 -2.10 -12.60 -5.17
C THR A 61 -1.46 -12.85 -6.54
N LEU A 62 -0.31 -13.54 -6.54
CA LEU A 62 0.40 -13.95 -7.74
C LEU A 62 0.16 -15.44 -7.95
N ASN A 63 -0.73 -15.80 -8.88
CA ASN A 63 -0.96 -17.22 -9.18
C ASN A 63 0.32 -17.85 -9.72
N GLU A 64 0.79 -18.90 -9.05
CA GLU A 64 1.91 -19.73 -9.52
C GLU A 64 1.42 -20.92 -10.37
N ASN A 65 0.10 -21.15 -10.40
CA ASN A 65 -0.50 -22.19 -11.20
C ASN A 65 -0.55 -21.79 -12.67
N ARG A 66 0.00 -22.64 -13.54
CA ARG A 66 -0.12 -22.51 -15.00
C ARG A 66 -1.47 -23.02 -15.54
N ASP A 67 -2.19 -23.79 -14.72
CA ASP A 67 -3.52 -24.31 -15.04
C ASP A 67 -4.60 -23.46 -14.35
N ASP A 68 -5.25 -22.59 -15.13
CA ASP A 68 -6.35 -21.70 -14.70
C ASP A 68 -7.54 -22.43 -14.07
N ALA A 69 -7.61 -23.75 -14.21
CA ALA A 69 -8.69 -24.59 -13.69
C ALA A 69 -8.59 -24.90 -12.18
N LYS A 70 -7.45 -24.64 -11.53
CA LYS A 70 -7.27 -24.88 -10.08
C LYS A 70 -6.94 -23.58 -9.34
N PHE A 71 -7.97 -23.02 -8.70
CA PHE A 71 -7.81 -21.98 -7.68
C PHE A 71 -7.10 -22.59 -6.47
N SER A 72 -5.79 -22.37 -6.35
CA SER A 72 -5.03 -22.66 -5.15
C SER A 72 -4.64 -21.35 -4.48
N SER A 73 -4.65 -21.33 -3.14
CA SER A 73 -4.19 -20.16 -2.38
C SER A 73 -2.72 -19.89 -2.72
N SER A 74 -2.45 -18.77 -3.38
CA SER A 74 -1.08 -18.38 -3.66
C SER A 74 -0.42 -17.83 -2.41
N LYS A 75 0.80 -18.31 -2.15
CA LYS A 75 1.67 -17.77 -1.11
C LYS A 75 2.37 -16.48 -1.51
N ASN A 76 2.28 -16.06 -2.77
CA ASN A 76 2.96 -14.86 -3.24
C ASN A 76 1.96 -13.73 -3.43
N LEU A 77 2.33 -12.55 -2.95
CA LEU A 77 1.58 -11.31 -3.09
C LEU A 77 2.44 -10.29 -3.83
N ALA A 78 1.79 -9.45 -4.62
CA ALA A 78 2.35 -8.23 -5.16
C ALA A 78 1.70 -7.04 -4.49
N LEU A 79 2.54 -6.18 -3.92
CA LEU A 79 2.18 -4.93 -3.27
C LEU A 79 2.78 -3.79 -4.07
N VAL A 80 1.95 -2.84 -4.49
CA VAL A 80 2.38 -1.62 -5.18
C VAL A 80 1.99 -0.43 -4.30
N LEU A 81 3.00 0.32 -3.88
CA LEU A 81 2.84 1.52 -3.06
C LEU A 81 3.31 2.74 -3.83
N ARG A 82 2.58 3.82 -3.67
CA ARG A 82 2.95 5.14 -4.18
C ARG A 82 3.02 6.11 -3.01
N ARG A 83 3.97 7.04 -3.06
CA ARG A 83 3.95 8.23 -2.22
C ARG A 83 3.56 9.45 -3.04
N PHE A 84 2.62 10.25 -2.56
CA PHE A 84 2.20 11.46 -3.25
C PHE A 84 3.31 12.51 -3.20
N ALA A 85 3.42 13.30 -4.26
CA ALA A 85 4.08 14.59 -4.19
C ALA A 85 3.03 15.65 -3.91
N TYR A 86 3.35 16.55 -3.00
CA TYR A 86 2.45 17.59 -2.52
C TYR A 86 3.21 18.91 -2.33
N ASP A 87 2.52 20.02 -2.56
CA ASP A 87 3.07 21.37 -2.40
C ASP A 87 2.79 21.86 -0.97
N CYS A 88 3.60 21.43 -0.01
CA CYS A 88 3.57 21.92 1.37
C CYS A 88 4.98 22.34 1.81
N ASP A 89 5.06 23.39 2.64
CA ASP A 89 6.34 23.84 3.22
C ASP A 89 6.82 22.85 4.31
N GLU A 90 8.13 22.84 4.60
CA GLU A 90 8.77 21.98 5.60
C GLU A 90 8.12 22.03 7.00
N ALA A 91 7.46 23.14 7.36
CA ALA A 91 6.70 23.27 8.61
C ALA A 91 5.49 22.30 8.67
N TYR A 92 4.91 21.96 7.52
CA TYR A 92 3.82 21.00 7.39
C TYR A 92 4.32 19.57 7.57
N ASP A 93 5.47 19.22 6.99
CA ASP A 93 6.12 17.90 7.18
C ASP A 93 6.57 17.69 8.63
N ASN A 94 6.99 18.76 9.30
CA ASN A 94 7.36 18.71 10.71
C ASN A 94 6.17 18.59 11.66
N SER A 95 4.98 19.04 11.26
CA SER A 95 3.75 18.92 12.07
C SER A 95 3.01 17.60 11.82
N PHE A 96 3.13 17.05 10.60
CA PHE A 96 2.64 15.72 10.24
C PHE A 96 3.82 14.81 9.93
N HIS A 97 4.48 14.31 10.97
CA HIS A 97 5.48 13.25 10.80
C HIS A 97 4.80 11.97 10.29
N PHE A 98 4.74 11.81 8.97
CA PHE A 98 4.29 10.58 8.34
C PHE A 98 5.32 9.49 8.63
N GLU A 99 5.02 8.62 9.59
CA GLU A 99 5.85 7.46 9.86
C GLU A 99 5.90 6.57 8.61
N GLN A 100 7.08 6.15 8.17
CA GLN A 100 7.16 5.22 7.04
C GLN A 100 6.41 3.91 7.37
N PRO A 101 5.63 3.36 6.42
CA PRO A 101 4.86 2.16 6.66
C PRO A 101 5.79 0.98 6.92
N ILE A 102 5.51 0.21 7.99
CA ILE A 102 6.21 -1.04 8.29
C ILE A 102 5.30 -2.20 7.91
N LEU A 103 5.82 -3.14 7.12
CA LEU A 103 5.04 -4.27 6.59
C LEU A 103 4.37 -5.13 7.67
N GLU A 104 5.00 -5.26 8.83
CA GLU A 104 4.48 -6.00 9.97
C GLU A 104 3.20 -5.41 10.57
N HIS A 105 2.92 -4.13 10.31
CA HIS A 105 1.66 -3.51 10.74
C HIS A 105 0.50 -3.88 9.82
N PHE A 106 0.78 -4.32 8.58
CA PHE A 106 -0.23 -4.67 7.58
C PHE A 106 -0.47 -6.18 7.53
N PHE A 107 0.59 -6.96 7.66
CA PHE A 107 0.55 -8.42 7.72
C PHE A 107 1.12 -8.85 9.05
N GLN A 108 0.50 -9.85 9.70
CA GLN A 108 1.08 -10.39 10.92
C GLN A 108 2.50 -10.89 10.62
N ALA A 109 3.52 -10.37 11.33
CA ALA A 109 4.93 -10.63 11.04
C ALA A 109 5.26 -12.14 10.94
N ASN A 110 4.56 -12.97 11.71
CA ASN A 110 4.71 -14.42 11.71
C ASN A 110 4.26 -15.09 10.39
N GLN A 111 3.44 -14.43 9.57
CA GLN A 111 2.94 -14.93 8.29
C GLN A 111 3.84 -14.60 7.10
N ILE A 112 4.79 -13.67 7.22
CA ILE A 112 5.70 -13.30 6.14
C ILE A 112 6.95 -14.19 6.18
N GLU A 113 7.31 -14.76 5.02
CA GLU A 113 8.55 -15.51 4.81
C GLU A 113 9.66 -14.62 4.25
N SER A 114 9.38 -13.84 3.21
CA SER A 114 10.37 -12.96 2.57
C SER A 114 9.72 -11.80 1.82
N ILE A 115 10.48 -10.72 1.63
CA ILE A 115 10.06 -9.52 0.91
C ILE A 115 11.17 -9.12 -0.05
N HIS A 116 10.78 -8.86 -1.30
CA HIS A 116 11.68 -8.42 -2.36
C HIS A 116 11.13 -7.15 -3.01
N GLN A 117 11.96 -6.11 -3.11
CA GLN A 117 11.70 -4.98 -3.99
C GLN A 117 11.90 -5.43 -5.44
N THR A 118 10.99 -5.01 -6.32
CA THR A 118 10.92 -5.48 -7.71
C THR A 118 10.57 -4.35 -8.66
N SER A 119 10.77 -4.57 -9.96
CA SER A 119 10.19 -3.73 -11.01
C SER A 119 8.66 -3.74 -10.95
N LEU A 120 8.01 -2.72 -11.51
CA LEU A 120 6.54 -2.64 -11.60
C LEU A 120 5.90 -3.87 -12.26
N SER A 121 6.61 -4.48 -13.19
CA SER A 121 6.20 -5.72 -13.88
C SER A 121 6.43 -7.00 -13.08
N LEU A 122 7.01 -6.93 -11.87
CA LEU A 122 7.41 -8.05 -11.01
C LEU A 122 8.44 -9.00 -11.62
N ARG A 123 9.06 -8.61 -12.74
CA ARG A 123 10.01 -9.47 -13.49
C ARG A 123 11.41 -9.41 -12.93
N HIS A 124 11.84 -8.23 -12.48
CA HIS A 124 13.20 -8.01 -12.00
C HIS A 124 13.18 -7.81 -10.50
N VAL A 125 13.85 -8.70 -9.78
CA VAL A 125 14.10 -8.55 -8.35
C VAL A 125 15.31 -7.64 -8.18
N GLN A 126 15.15 -6.60 -7.38
CA GLN A 126 16.21 -5.63 -7.10
C GLN A 126 16.90 -6.00 -5.78
N ASN A 127 16.20 -5.83 -4.67
CA ASN A 127 16.74 -6.00 -3.32
C ASN A 127 15.83 -6.88 -2.46
N GLN A 128 16.43 -7.67 -1.56
CA GLN A 128 15.70 -8.35 -0.50
C GLN A 128 15.66 -7.45 0.74
N LEU A 129 14.48 -7.31 1.35
CA LEU A 129 14.27 -6.46 2.53
C LEU A 129 13.99 -7.33 3.76
N ALA A 130 14.42 -6.88 4.93
CA ALA A 130 14.02 -7.48 6.19
C ALA A 130 12.56 -7.10 6.52
N ILE A 131 11.84 -7.97 7.22
CA ILE A 131 10.40 -7.79 7.51
C ILE A 131 10.12 -6.55 8.35
N THR A 132 11.03 -6.22 9.26
CA THR A 132 10.98 -5.04 10.14
C THR A 132 11.43 -3.74 9.44
N THR A 133 11.80 -3.80 8.15
CA THR A 133 12.28 -2.62 7.44
C THR A 133 11.11 -1.69 7.14
N LYS A 134 11.29 -0.41 7.44
CA LYS A 134 10.40 0.66 6.98
C LYS A 134 10.42 0.72 5.46
N LEU A 135 9.25 0.75 4.83
CA LEU A 135 9.14 0.91 3.39
C LEU A 135 9.34 2.37 3.02
N ASP A 136 10.55 2.70 2.57
CA ASP A 136 10.88 4.04 2.10
C ASP A 136 10.51 4.19 0.62
N VAL A 137 9.43 4.92 0.36
CA VAL A 137 9.02 5.29 -0.99
C VAL A 137 9.33 6.78 -1.17
N PRO A 138 10.17 7.17 -2.13
CA PRO A 138 10.45 8.59 -2.37
C PRO A 138 9.20 9.36 -2.76
N LEU A 139 9.19 10.67 -2.52
CA LEU A 139 8.09 11.54 -2.95
C LEU A 139 7.89 11.45 -4.47
N ALA A 140 6.63 11.47 -4.90
CA ALA A 140 6.23 11.28 -6.30
C ALA A 140 6.53 9.90 -6.92
N GLU A 141 7.15 8.97 -6.18
CA GLU A 141 7.57 7.69 -6.73
C GLU A 141 6.60 6.55 -6.42
N LEU A 142 6.80 5.46 -7.15
CA LEU A 142 6.07 4.21 -7.01
C LEU A 142 7.05 3.05 -6.84
N MET A 143 6.82 2.25 -5.79
CA MET A 143 7.63 1.08 -5.48
C MET A 143 6.78 -0.17 -5.48
N THR A 144 7.37 -1.28 -5.95
CA THR A 144 6.70 -2.57 -6.04
C THR A 144 7.44 -3.62 -5.24
N TYR A 145 6.70 -4.35 -4.41
CA TYR A 145 7.21 -5.37 -3.52
C TYR A 145 6.53 -6.71 -3.82
N LYS A 146 7.35 -7.75 -3.94
CA LYS A 146 6.91 -9.15 -3.96
C LYS A 146 7.07 -9.72 -2.55
N ILE A 147 5.97 -10.15 -1.96
CA ILE A 147 5.91 -10.69 -0.61
C ILE A 147 5.60 -12.17 -0.71
N LYS A 148 6.35 -13.01 0.00
CA LYS A 148 6.08 -14.43 0.13
C LYS A 148 5.54 -14.70 1.54
N MET A 149 4.38 -15.31 1.61
CA MET A 149 3.69 -15.74 2.83
C MET A 149 4.09 -17.18 3.17
N LYS A 150 4.07 -17.52 4.45
CA LYS A 150 4.34 -18.89 4.94
C LYS A 150 3.22 -19.87 4.60
#